data_AF-A0A3N1CPV3-F1
#
_entry.id   AF-A0A3N1CPV3-F1
#
_cell.length_a   1.000
_cell.length_b   1.000
_cell.length_c   1.000
_cell.angle_alpha   90.00
_cell.angle_beta   90.00
_cell.angle_gamma   90.00
#
_symmetry.space_group_name_H-M   'P 1'
#
loop_
_entity.id
_entity.type
_entity.pdbx_description
1 polymer ?
#
loop_
_entity_poly.entity_id
_entity_poly.type
_entity_poly.pdbx_seq_one_letter_code
_entity_poly.pdbx_strand_id
1 'polypeptide(L)' 'MLLADRLRTAHQRIAPLPRDTRRRLHRQLLAITDLAKRDHELAARRLTTFLDDMDADPSHA' A
#
# COMPACT_ATOMS: atom_id res chain seq x y z
N MET A 1 -11.43 -1.35 12.52
CA MET A 1 -11.92 -1.61 11.15
C MET A 1 -11.32 -0.71 10.05
N LEU A 2 -10.55 0.35 10.35
CA LEU A 2 -10.03 1.28 9.32
C LEU A 2 -8.90 0.73 8.43
N LEU A 3 -8.13 -0.26 8.91
CA LEU A 3 -6.96 -0.77 8.19
C LEU A 3 -7.34 -1.59 6.94
N ALA A 4 -8.39 -2.39 7.04
CA ALA A 4 -8.87 -3.21 5.93
C ALA A 4 -9.37 -2.36 4.75
N ASP A 5 -10.04 -1.25 5.06
CA ASP A 5 -10.51 -0.31 4.04
C ASP A 5 -9.34 0.40 3.34
N ARG A 6 -8.35 0.87 4.12
CA ARG A 6 -7.11 1.45 3.55
C ARG A 6 -6.33 0.47 2.67
N LEU A 7 -6.25 -0.80 3.06
CA LEU A 7 -5.62 -1.86 2.24
C LEU A 7 -6.37 -2.05 0.92
N ARG A 8 -7.71 -2.02 0.94
CA ARG A 8 -8.54 -2.10 -0.27
C ARG A 8 -8.31 -0.88 -1.17
N THR A 9 -8.28 0.33 -0.63
CA THR A 9 -7.98 1.55 -1.40
C THR A 9 -6.59 1.49 -2.04
N ALA A 10 -5.58 1.04 -1.30
CA ALA A 10 -4.25 0.82 -1.84
C ALA A 10 -4.26 -0.18 -3.00
N HIS A 11 -4.98 -1.29 -2.85
CA HIS A 11 -5.16 -2.30 -3.89
C HIS A 11 -5.79 -1.72 -5.17
N GLN A 12 -6.81 -0.86 -5.03
CA GLN A 12 -7.49 -0.22 -6.15
C GLN A 12 -6.59 0.79 -6.89
N ARG A 13 -5.77 1.55 -6.16
CA ARG A 13 -4.77 2.46 -6.76
C ARG A 13 -3.67 1.72 -7.51
N ILE A 14 -3.30 0.52 -7.06
CA ILE A 14 -2.26 -0.31 -7.69
C ILE A 14 -2.78 -1.04 -8.94
N ALA A 15 -4.08 -1.34 -9.02
CA ALA A 15 -4.68 -2.08 -10.13
C ALA A 15 -4.43 -1.48 -11.53
N PRO A 16 -4.56 -0.16 -11.76
CA PRO A 16 -4.31 0.46 -13.07
C PRO A 16 -2.83 0.67 -13.42
N LEU A 17 -1.90 0.43 -12.48
CA LEU A 17 -0.47 0.70 -12.71
C LEU A 17 0.17 -0.29 -13.68
N PRO A 18 1.22 0.13 -14.41
CA PRO A 18 1.98 -0.73 -15.29
C PRO A 18 2.58 -1.93 -14.55
N ARG A 19 2.72 -3.05 -15.27
CA ARG A 19 2.96 -4.38 -14.70
C ARG A 19 4.21 -4.46 -13.79
N ASP A 20 5.26 -3.73 -14.13
CA ASP A 20 6.51 -3.65 -13.36
C ASP A 20 6.31 -2.95 -12.01
N THR A 21 5.78 -1.72 -12.04
CA THR A 21 5.44 -0.94 -10.84
C THR A 21 4.43 -1.69 -9.96
N ARG A 22 3.41 -2.27 -10.59
CA ARG A 22 2.38 -3.06 -9.91
C ARG A 22 2.96 -4.25 -9.15
N ARG A 23 3.92 -4.99 -9.71
CA ARG A 23 4.55 -6.13 -9.02
C ARG A 23 5.34 -5.68 -7.80
N ARG A 24 6.08 -4.57 -7.89
CA ARG A 24 6.83 -4.00 -6.75
C ARG A 24 5.88 -3.58 -5.62
N LEU A 25 4.86 -2.79 -5.95
CA LEU A 25 3.88 -2.28 -4.99
C LEU A 25 3.04 -3.41 -4.37
N HIS A 26 2.65 -4.41 -5.15
CA HIS A 26 1.90 -5.57 -4.65
C HIS A 26 2.71 -6.37 -3.61
N ARG A 27 4.02 -6.55 -3.83
CA ARG A 27 4.90 -7.20 -2.83
C ARG A 27 5.00 -6.38 -1.55
N GLN A 28 5.13 -5.05 -1.65
CA GLN A 28 5.14 -4.17 -0.48
C GLN A 28 3.81 -4.24 0.28
N LEU A 29 2.68 -4.25 -0.42
CA LEU A 29 1.36 -4.32 0.19
C LEU A 29 1.12 -5.66 0.91
N LEU A 30 1.60 -6.77 0.33
CA LEU A 30 1.58 -8.08 0.99
C LEU A 30 2.40 -8.08 2.29
N ALA A 31 3.59 -7.47 2.29
CA ALA A 31 4.40 -7.37 3.50
C ALA A 31 3.70 -6.55 4.60
N ILE A 32 3.02 -5.45 4.23
CA ILE A 32 2.22 -4.63 5.17
C ILE A 32 1.03 -5.44 5.70
N THR A 33 0.38 -6.24 4.85
CA THR A 33 -0.75 -7.10 5.24
C THR A 33 -0.32 -8.22 6.17
N ASP A 34 0.86 -8.82 5.96
CA ASP A 34 1.39 -9.82 6.89
C ASP A 34 1.78 -9.18 8.23
N LEU A 35 2.38 -7.99 8.19
CA LEU A 35 2.71 -7.24 9.39
C LEU A 35 1.45 -6.88 10.18
N ALA A 36 0.35 -6.52 9.53
CA ALA A 36 -0.92 -6.22 10.19
C ALA A 36 -1.43 -7.37 11.06
N LYS A 37 -1.16 -8.62 10.68
CA LYS A 37 -1.54 -9.80 11.48
C LYS A 37 -0.77 -9.90 12.79
N ARG A 38 0.43 -9.30 12.86
CA ARG A 38 1.35 -9.37 14.01
C ARG A 38 1.33 -8.08 14.84
N ASP A 39 1.31 -6.94 14.16
CA ASP A 39 1.37 -5.60 14.73
C ASP A 39 0.52 -4.63 13.90
N HIS A 40 -0.69 -4.36 14.38
CA HIS A 40 -1.64 -3.49 13.70
C HIS A 40 -1.21 -2.02 13.68
N GLU A 41 -0.55 -1.53 14.74
CA GLU A 41 -0.13 -0.13 14.83
C GLU A 41 1.02 0.14 13.87
N LEU A 42 2.03 -0.74 13.84
CA LEU A 42 3.15 -0.60 12.93
C LEU A 42 2.70 -0.74 11.48
N ALA A 43 1.79 -1.67 11.18
CA ALA A 43 1.21 -1.80 9.85
C ALA A 43 0.43 -0.55 9.42
N ALA A 44 -0.34 0.07 10.32
CA ALA A 44 -1.06 1.31 10.02
C ALA A 44 -0.10 2.45 9.66
N ARG A 45 0.98 2.63 10.43
CA ARG A 45 2.02 3.64 10.14
C ARG A 45 2.69 3.38 8.79
N ARG A 46 3.09 2.13 8.54
CA ARG A 46 3.77 1.72 7.31
C ARG A 46 2.88 1.84 6.07
N LEU A 47 1.58 1.57 6.22
CA LEU A 47 0.58 1.78 5.18
C LEU A 47 0.39 3.28 4.87
N THR A 48 0.38 4.13 5.90
CA THR A 48 0.31 5.59 5.70
C THR A 48 1.53 6.10 4.93
N THR A 49 2.75 5.73 5.34
CA THR A 49 3.97 6.12 4.61
C THR A 49 3.97 5.60 3.17
N PHE A 50 3.52 4.36 2.94
CA PHE A 50 3.43 3.80 1.60
C PHE A 50 2.45 4.58 0.70
N LEU A 51 1.31 5.00 1.23
CA LEU A 51 0.35 5.81 0.50
C LEU A 51 0.86 7.24 0.24
N ASP A 52 1.61 7.81 1.20
CA ASP A 52 2.24 9.12 1.07
C ASP A 52 3.36 9.10 0.01
N ASP A 53 4.22 8.08 0.00
CA ASP A 53 5.24 7.85 -1.03
C ASP A 53 4.63 7.68 -2.43
N MET A 54 3.49 6.99 -2.51
CA MET A 54 2.72 6.87 -3.76
C MET A 54 2.11 8.19 -4.24
N ASP A 55 1.75 9.10 -3.33
CA ASP A 55 1.16 10.41 -3.65
C ASP A 55 2.25 11.45 -3.96
N ALA A 56 3.39 11.34 -3.27
CA ALA A 56 4.57 12.19 -3.39
C ALA A 56 5.45 11.86 -4.62
N ASP A 57 5.13 10.84 -5.41
CA ASP A 57 5.72 10.59 -6.72
C ASP A 57 4.83 11.20 -7.83
N PRO A 58 4.96 12.50 -8.15
CA PRO A 58 4.19 13.17 -9.21
C PRO A 58 4.61 12.73 -10.62
N SER A 59 5.52 11.76 -10.78
CA SER A 59 6.00 11.29 -12.08
C SER A 59 5.00 10.39 -12.82
N HIS A 60 3.76 10.28 -12.32
CA HIS A 60 2.64 9.58 -12.97
C HIS A 60 1.55 10.53 -13.51
N ALA A 61 1.77 11.85 -13.49
CA ALA A 61 0.87 12.86 -14.08
C ALA A 61 1.21 13.16 -15.55
#